data_AF-A0A4P5Y564-F1
#
_entry.id   AF-A0A4P5Y564-F1
#
_cell.length_a   1.000
_cell.length_b   1.000
_cell.length_c   1.000
_cell.angle_alpha   90.00
_cell.angle_beta   90.00
_cell.angle_gamma   90.00
#
_symmetry.space_group_name_H-M   'P 1'
#
loop_
_entity.id
_entity.type
_entity.pdbx_description
1 polymer ?
#
loop_
_entity_poly.entity_id
_entity_poly.type
_entity_poly.pdbx_seq_one_letter_code
_entity_poly.pdbx_strand_id
1 'polypeptide(L)'
;MRMPTFAPGFRLTTLDVIVLFVGAIATLVLACMTWWWGFVVGFVLGHFFLFCNVFRIARSLELVWAGVFGVLACGTIAIDVPGWTITSAVSLAATVTLVIVEMQKPSYHGIGWNRINPELPVWWDGQMANPTARHEAT
;
A
#
# COMPACT_ATOMS: atom_id res chain seq x y z
N MET A 1 28.82 0.17 -5.03
CA MET A 1 27.45 0.53 -4.62
C MET A 1 26.76 1.18 -5.80
N ARG A 2 25.59 0.70 -6.26
CA ARG A 2 24.78 1.45 -7.22
C ARG A 2 24.14 2.62 -6.49
N MET A 3 24.33 3.84 -6.98
CA MET A 3 23.61 4.99 -6.47
C MET A 3 22.11 4.78 -6.74
N PRO A 4 21.22 4.90 -5.74
CA PRO A 4 19.80 4.80 -5.98
C PRO A 4 19.35 5.87 -6.97
N THR A 5 18.57 5.47 -7.97
CA THR A 5 18.04 6.35 -9.02
C THR A 5 16.81 7.09 -8.50
N PHE A 6 16.75 8.39 -8.71
CA PHE A 6 15.55 9.18 -8.44
C PHE A 6 14.45 8.80 -9.43
N ALA A 7 13.46 8.04 -8.97
CA ALA A 7 12.35 7.56 -9.78
C ALA A 7 11.02 7.70 -9.01
N PRO A 8 10.53 8.94 -8.80
CA PRO A 8 9.26 9.19 -8.12
C PRO A 8 8.08 8.95 -9.06
N GLY A 9 6.89 8.77 -8.49
CA GLY A 9 5.65 8.53 -9.21
C GLY A 9 5.16 7.09 -9.14
N PHE A 10 4.19 6.80 -10.01
CA PHE A 10 3.60 5.48 -10.16
C PHE A 10 4.64 4.47 -10.67
N ARG A 11 4.73 3.33 -10.00
CA ARG A 11 5.59 2.22 -10.41
C ARG A 11 4.69 1.08 -10.88
N LEU A 12 5.04 0.46 -12.01
CA LEU A 12 4.40 -0.77 -12.44
C LEU A 12 5.46 -1.64 -13.09
N THR A 13 5.85 -2.71 -12.41
CA THR A 13 6.78 -3.69 -12.96
C THR A 13 6.04 -4.82 -13.67
N THR A 14 6.72 -5.55 -14.55
CA THR A 14 6.15 -6.74 -15.21
C THR A 14 5.67 -7.77 -14.18
N LEU A 15 6.37 -7.91 -13.05
CA LEU A 15 5.96 -8.78 -11.96
C LEU A 15 4.62 -8.31 -11.38
N ASP A 16 4.45 -7.02 -11.12
CA ASP A 16 3.18 -6.46 -10.62
C ASP A 16 2.03 -6.76 -11.60
N VAL A 17 2.25 -6.59 -12.90
CA VAL A 17 1.24 -6.91 -13.93
C VAL A 17 0.85 -8.39 -13.89
N ILE A 18 1.82 -9.30 -13.78
CA ILE A 18 1.55 -10.74 -13.68
C ILE A 18 0.76 -11.05 -12.41
N VAL A 19 1.18 -10.51 -11.26
CA VAL A 19 0.50 -10.71 -9.97
C VAL A 19 -0.93 -10.17 -10.00
N LEU A 20 -1.14 -8.98 -10.58
CA LEU A 20 -2.46 -8.39 -10.75
C LEU A 20 -3.34 -9.23 -11.67
N PHE A 21 -2.80 -9.71 -12.79
CA PHE A 21 -3.57 -10.50 -13.74
C PHE A 21 -3.99 -11.84 -13.15
N VAL A 22 -3.05 -12.59 -12.58
CA VAL A 22 -3.33 -13.88 -11.92
C VAL A 22 -4.26 -13.69 -10.72
N GLY A 23 -4.00 -12.65 -9.92
CA GLY A 23 -4.82 -12.32 -8.76
C GLY A 23 -6.24 -11.89 -9.13
N ALA A 24 -6.42 -11.17 -10.25
CA ALA A 24 -7.74 -10.81 -10.77
C ALA A 24 -8.52 -12.05 -11.25
N ILE A 25 -7.86 -12.98 -11.95
CA ILE A 25 -8.48 -14.26 -12.32
C ILE A 25 -8.88 -15.04 -11.06
N ALA A 26 -7.98 -15.17 -10.09
CA ALA A 26 -8.28 -15.87 -8.83
C ALA A 26 -9.45 -15.22 -8.09
N THR A 27 -9.48 -13.89 -8.03
CA THR A 27 -10.59 -13.10 -7.46
C THR A 27 -11.92 -13.43 -8.13
N LEU A 28 -11.96 -13.45 -9.47
CA LEU A 28 -13.18 -13.75 -10.23
C LEU A 28 -13.64 -15.20 -10.03
N VAL A 29 -12.72 -16.16 -10.09
CA VAL A 29 -13.02 -17.59 -9.87
C VAL A 29 -13.60 -17.80 -8.47
N LEU A 30 -12.98 -17.21 -7.44
CA LEU A 30 -13.48 -17.32 -6.06
C LEU A 30 -14.82 -16.60 -5.87
N ALA A 31 -15.03 -15.45 -6.52
CA ALA A 31 -16.31 -14.74 -6.46
C ALA A 31 -17.47 -15.57 -7.02
N CYS A 32 -17.23 -16.37 -8.07
CA CYS A 32 -18.21 -17.30 -8.61
C CYS A 32 -18.59 -18.43 -7.64
N MET A 33 -17.69 -18.80 -6.72
CA MET A 33 -17.98 -19.80 -5.69
C MET A 33 -18.68 -19.16 -4.48
N THR A 34 -18.13 -18.06 -3.98
CA THR A 34 -18.66 -17.30 -2.86
C THR A 34 -18.18 -15.86 -3.02
N TRP A 35 -19.13 -14.94 -3.17
CA TRP A 35 -18.85 -13.52 -3.36
C TRP A 35 -17.80 -12.98 -2.39
N TRP A 36 -17.93 -13.30 -1.10
CA TRP A 36 -17.01 -12.84 -0.06
C TRP A 36 -15.56 -13.31 -0.25
N TRP A 37 -15.33 -14.50 -0.80
CA TRP A 37 -13.97 -15.01 -1.02
C TRP A 37 -13.26 -14.23 -2.11
N GLY A 38 -13.94 -14.00 -3.23
CA GLY A 38 -13.43 -13.14 -4.28
C GLY A 38 -13.21 -11.73 -3.77
N PHE A 39 -14.19 -11.17 -3.06
CA PHE A 39 -14.08 -9.83 -2.47
C PHE A 39 -12.84 -9.69 -1.57
N VAL A 40 -12.59 -10.62 -0.65
CA VAL A 40 -11.43 -10.55 0.26
C VAL A 40 -10.11 -10.60 -0.50
N VAL A 41 -9.97 -11.51 -1.47
CA VAL A 41 -8.75 -11.62 -2.28
C VAL A 41 -8.53 -10.36 -3.12
N GLY A 42 -9.58 -9.89 -3.81
CA GLY A 42 -9.52 -8.68 -4.62
C GLY A 42 -9.24 -7.43 -3.78
N PHE A 43 -9.82 -7.35 -2.59
CA PHE A 43 -9.61 -6.24 -1.65
C PHE A 43 -8.15 -6.17 -1.20
N VAL A 44 -7.56 -7.28 -0.77
CA VAL A 44 -6.15 -7.35 -0.36
C VAL A 44 -5.21 -7.06 -1.52
N LEU A 45 -5.45 -7.68 -2.69
CA LEU A 45 -4.66 -7.45 -3.90
C LEU A 45 -4.68 -5.97 -4.32
N GLY A 46 -5.87 -5.35 -4.32
CA GLY A 46 -6.04 -3.95 -4.64
C GLY A 46 -5.30 -3.02 -3.67
N HIS A 47 -5.32 -3.33 -2.37
CA HIS A 47 -4.61 -2.54 -1.36
C HIS A 47 -3.09 -2.66 -1.49
N PHE A 48 -2.56 -3.86 -1.71
CA PHE A 48 -1.13 -4.02 -1.98
C PHE A 48 -0.70 -3.27 -3.24
N PHE A 49 -1.51 -3.31 -4.30
CA PHE A 49 -1.25 -2.52 -5.48
C PHE A 49 -1.25 -1.01 -5.16
N LEU A 50 -2.27 -0.54 -4.46
CA LEU A 50 -2.40 0.85 -4.04
C LEU A 50 -1.19 1.31 -3.21
N PHE A 51 -0.75 0.50 -2.26
CA PHE A 51 0.34 0.81 -1.35
C PHE A 51 1.71 0.74 -2.03
N CYS A 52 2.01 -0.34 -2.76
CA CYS A 52 3.35 -0.56 -3.29
C CYS A 52 3.60 0.17 -4.62
N ASN A 53 2.55 0.39 -5.44
CA ASN A 53 2.68 0.90 -6.80
C ASN A 53 2.18 2.33 -6.97
N VAL A 54 1.08 2.69 -6.30
CA VAL A 54 0.43 4.01 -6.45
C VAL A 54 0.98 5.02 -5.44
N PHE A 55 0.81 4.77 -4.14
CA PHE A 55 1.24 5.70 -3.09
C PHE A 55 2.66 5.46 -2.59
N ARG A 56 3.20 4.26 -2.81
CA ARG A 56 4.55 3.86 -2.39
C ARG A 56 4.79 4.12 -0.90
N ILE A 57 3.88 3.63 -0.07
CA ILE A 57 3.93 3.85 1.37
C ILE A 57 5.06 3.05 2.01
N ALA A 58 5.58 3.53 3.15
CA ALA A 58 6.59 2.82 3.91
C ALA A 58 6.09 1.42 4.34
N ARG A 59 6.96 0.41 4.21
CA ARG A 59 6.68 -1.00 4.54
C ARG A 59 6.14 -1.19 5.96
N SER A 60 6.57 -0.37 6.93
CA SER A 60 6.06 -0.41 8.29
C SER A 60 4.55 -0.12 8.35
N LEU A 61 4.05 0.85 7.57
CA LEU A 61 2.63 1.18 7.50
C LEU A 61 1.84 0.09 6.77
N GLU A 62 2.40 -0.54 5.74
CA GLU A 62 1.79 -1.70 5.07
C GLU A 62 1.55 -2.84 6.06
N LEU A 63 2.55 -3.13 6.92
CA LEU A 63 2.45 -4.18 7.94
C LEU A 63 1.43 -3.83 9.03
N VAL A 64 1.34 -2.56 9.43
CA VAL A 64 0.30 -2.10 10.36
C VAL A 64 -1.09 -2.33 9.74
N TRP A 65 -1.30 -1.94 8.49
CA TRP A 65 -2.56 -2.18 7.79
C TRP A 65 -2.89 -3.68 7.69
N ALA A 66 -1.91 -4.49 7.29
CA ALA A 66 -2.08 -5.93 7.15
C ALA A 66 -2.42 -6.60 8.49
N GLY A 67 -1.80 -6.14 9.59
CA GLY A 67 -2.13 -6.59 10.95
C GLY A 67 -3.57 -6.24 11.33
N VAL A 68 -4.00 -4.99 11.08
CA VAL A 68 -5.37 -4.54 11.35
C VAL A 68 -6.39 -5.35 10.55
N PHE A 69 -6.21 -5.45 9.23
CA PHE A 69 -7.12 -6.23 8.38
C PHE A 69 -7.11 -7.72 8.76
N GLY A 70 -5.95 -8.29 9.04
CA GLY A 70 -5.81 -9.69 9.45
C GLY A 70 -6.57 -10.00 10.74
N VAL A 71 -6.46 -9.15 11.76
CA VAL A 71 -7.20 -9.32 13.03
C VAL A 71 -8.72 -9.24 12.79
N LEU A 72 -9.18 -8.25 12.02
CA LEU A 72 -10.60 -8.07 11.72
C LEU A 72 -11.17 -9.23 10.88
N ALA A 73 -10.42 -9.69 9.88
CA ALA A 73 -10.80 -10.82 9.04
C ALA A 73 -10.82 -12.13 9.84
N CYS A 74 -9.82 -12.38 10.70
CA CYS A 74 -9.81 -13.53 11.59
C CYS A 74 -11.00 -13.52 12.55
N GLY A 75 -11.34 -12.37 13.15
CA GLY A 75 -12.54 -12.25 14.00
C GLY A 75 -13.82 -12.54 13.21
N THR A 76 -13.94 -11.97 12.01
CA THR A 76 -15.09 -12.17 11.12
C THR A 76 -15.24 -13.64 10.74
N ILE A 77 -14.15 -14.36 10.50
CA ILE A 77 -14.21 -15.78 10.13
C ILE A 77 -14.48 -16.67 11.35
N ALA A 78 -13.84 -16.39 12.49
CA ALA A 78 -13.86 -17.29 13.65
C ALA A 78 -15.14 -17.19 14.48
N ILE A 79 -15.69 -15.98 14.62
CA ILE A 79 -16.84 -15.69 15.49
C ILE A 79 -17.94 -14.85 14.82
N ASP A 80 -17.83 -14.59 13.52
CA ASP A 80 -18.79 -13.78 12.73
C ASP A 80 -18.94 -12.32 13.21
N VAL A 81 -17.94 -11.82 13.95
CA VAL A 81 -17.89 -10.44 14.48
C VAL A 81 -16.59 -9.78 14.01
N PRO A 82 -16.61 -8.55 13.46
CA PRO A 82 -17.75 -7.65 13.32
C PRO A 82 -18.57 -7.85 12.02
N GLY A 83 -18.22 -8.82 11.18
CA GLY A 83 -18.81 -9.01 9.87
C GLY A 83 -18.04 -8.28 8.77
N TRP A 84 -18.13 -8.78 7.54
CA TRP A 84 -17.30 -8.31 6.44
C TRP A 84 -17.49 -6.83 6.10
N THR A 85 -18.71 -6.30 6.21
CA THR A 85 -18.99 -4.88 5.94
C THR A 85 -18.22 -3.96 6.88
N ILE A 86 -18.25 -4.24 8.20
CA ILE A 86 -17.55 -3.43 9.19
C ILE A 86 -16.04 -3.63 9.05
N THR A 87 -15.58 -4.86 8.86
CA THR A 87 -14.17 -5.17 8.59
C THR A 87 -13.64 -4.36 7.41
N SER A 88 -14.34 -4.35 6.28
CA SER A 88 -13.94 -3.58 5.11
C SER A 88 -14.01 -2.07 5.33
N ALA A 89 -15.02 -1.57 6.03
CA ALA A 89 -15.14 -0.14 6.33
C ALA A 89 -14.00 0.36 7.21
N VAL A 90 -13.67 -0.38 8.28
CA VAL A 90 -12.54 -0.06 9.17
C VAL A 90 -11.23 -0.14 8.41
N SER A 91 -11.02 -1.16 7.59
CA SER A 91 -9.79 -1.29 6.80
C SER A 91 -9.66 -0.19 5.74
N LEU A 92 -10.75 0.25 5.10
CA LEU A 92 -10.73 1.40 4.21
C LEU A 92 -10.39 2.70 4.95
N ALA A 93 -10.96 2.92 6.13
CA ALA A 93 -10.61 4.07 6.96
C ALA A 93 -9.12 4.06 7.36
N ALA A 94 -8.59 2.89 7.72
CA ALA A 94 -7.17 2.70 7.99
C ALA A 94 -6.31 3.00 6.74
N THR A 95 -6.71 2.51 5.56
CA THR A 95 -6.04 2.80 4.28
C THR A 95 -5.94 4.29 4.03
N VAL A 96 -7.05 5.02 4.12
CA VAL A 96 -7.10 6.47 3.91
C VAL A 96 -6.20 7.19 4.91
N THR A 97 -6.27 6.82 6.19
CA THR A 97 -5.45 7.42 7.25
C THR A 97 -3.96 7.24 6.97
N LEU A 98 -3.53 6.01 6.65
CA LEU A 98 -2.13 5.70 6.37
C LEU A 98 -1.62 6.40 5.11
N VAL A 99 -2.45 6.49 4.06
CA VAL A 99 -2.11 7.22 2.84
C VAL A 99 -1.93 8.71 3.12
N ILE A 100 -2.83 9.33 3.89
CA ILE A 100 -2.72 10.75 4.26
C ILE A 100 -1.43 11.00 5.06
N VAL A 101 -1.15 10.14 6.06
CA VAL A 101 0.06 10.25 6.87
C VAL A 101 1.32 10.10 6.01
N GLU A 102 1.33 9.17 5.06
CA GLU A 102 2.46 9.01 4.15
C GLU A 102 2.63 10.22 3.22
N MET A 103 1.53 10.76 2.67
CA MET A 103 1.55 11.92 1.78
C MET A 103 2.10 13.19 2.45
N GLN A 104 2.06 13.26 3.78
CA GLN A 104 2.60 14.37 4.56
C GLN A 104 4.11 14.27 4.80
N LYS A 105 4.75 13.13 4.47
CA LYS A 105 6.19 12.95 4.67
C LYS A 105 7.00 13.68 3.59
N PRO A 106 8.13 14.30 3.93
CA PRO A 106 9.04 14.92 2.95
C PRO A 106 9.67 13.89 2.01
N SER A 107 9.65 12.61 2.38
CA SER A 107 10.06 11.48 1.54
C SER A 107 8.97 10.97 0.59
N TYR A 108 7.77 11.57 0.59
CA TYR A 108 6.66 11.09 -0.25
C TYR A 108 6.98 11.23 -1.74
N HIS A 109 6.93 10.11 -2.45
CA HIS A 109 7.35 10.00 -3.85
C HIS A 109 6.40 9.13 -4.68
N GLY A 110 5.14 9.00 -4.25
CA GLY A 110 4.09 8.28 -4.98
C GLY A 110 3.47 9.09 -6.11
N ILE A 111 2.27 8.71 -6.52
CA ILE A 111 1.50 9.42 -7.55
C ILE A 111 1.26 10.89 -7.17
N GLY A 112 1.37 11.79 -8.14
CA GLY A 112 1.12 13.22 -7.91
C GLY A 112 2.16 13.92 -7.02
N TRP A 113 3.32 13.30 -6.76
CA TRP A 113 4.38 13.86 -5.93
C TRP A 113 4.73 15.31 -6.31
N ASN A 114 4.79 15.66 -7.60
CA ASN A 114 5.15 17.02 -8.04
C ASN A 114 4.17 18.11 -7.55
N ARG A 115 2.92 17.75 -7.23
CA ARG A 115 1.94 18.69 -6.64
C ARG A 115 1.90 18.63 -5.13
N ILE A 116 2.07 17.44 -4.55
CA ILE A 116 1.94 17.20 -3.11
C ILE A 116 3.23 17.57 -2.36
N ASN A 117 4.38 17.22 -2.94
CA ASN A 117 5.72 17.38 -2.37
C ASN A 117 6.69 17.90 -3.45
N PRO A 118 6.61 19.18 -3.84
CA PRO A 118 7.46 19.77 -4.86
C PRO A 118 8.94 19.84 -4.45
N GLU A 119 9.23 19.80 -3.15
CA GLU A 119 10.59 19.87 -2.59
C GLU A 119 11.31 18.50 -2.57
N LEU A 120 10.64 17.43 -3.00
CA LEU A 120 11.18 16.07 -3.04
C LEU A 120 12.56 15.95 -3.72
N PRO A 121 12.84 16.60 -4.87
CA PRO A 121 14.15 16.49 -5.52
C PRO A 121 15.28 17.07 -4.65
N VAL A 122 15.03 18.21 -3.99
CA VAL A 122 15.99 18.87 -3.11
C VAL A 122 16.26 18.01 -1.88
N TRP A 123 15.21 17.43 -1.30
CA TRP A 123 15.34 16.48 -0.19
C TRP A 123 16.15 15.24 -0.59
N TRP A 124 15.91 14.70 -1.79
CA TRP A 124 16.63 13.54 -2.32
C TRP A 124 18.12 13.83 -2.50
N ASP A 125 18.47 14.97 -3.09
CA ASP A 125 19.85 15.40 -3.29
C ASP A 125 20.57 15.59 -1.94
N GLY A 126 19.88 16.18 -0.95
CA GLY A 126 20.38 16.31 0.43
C GLY A 126 20.68 14.97 1.09
N GLN A 127 19.81 13.96 0.92
CA GLN A 127 20.06 12.61 1.42
C GLN A 127 21.23 11.91 0.72
N MET A 128 21.43 12.17 -0.56
CA MET A 128 22.53 11.59 -1.32
C MET A 128 23.87 12.24 -0.94
N ALA A 129 23.86 13.51 -0.54
CA ALA A 129 25.03 14.23 -0.05
C ALA A 129 25.41 13.87 1.41
N ASN A 130 24.45 13.49 2.26
CA ASN A 130 24.69 13.13 3.65
C ASN A 130 24.05 11.77 4.03
N PRO A 131 24.74 10.64 3.79
CA PRO A 131 24.20 9.29 4.03
C PRO A 131 23.86 9.01 5.51
N THR A 132 24.52 9.68 6.45
CA THR A 132 24.29 9.55 7.89
C THR A 132 22.91 10.06 8.34
N ALA A 133 22.36 11.09 7.68
CA ALA A 133 21.02 11.61 7.96
C ALA A 133 19.88 10.66 7.50
N ARG A 134 20.19 9.66 6.65
CA ARG A 134 19.22 8.69 6.13
C ARG A 134 18.67 7.75 7.21
N HIS A 135 19.42 7.48 8.28
CA HIS A 135 19.04 6.51 9.32
C HIS A 135 18.04 7.06 10.36
N GLU A 136 17.86 8.39 10.44
CA GLU A 136 16.99 9.02 11.45
C GLU A 136 15.58 9.35 10.93
N ALA A 137 15.37 9.29 9.60
CA ALA A 137 14.14 9.74 8.95
C ALA A 137 13.19 8.59 8.49
N THR A 138 13.53 7.33 8.81
CA THR A 138 12.72 6.13 8.49
C THR A 138 11.90 5.64 9.66
#